data_AF-A0A536AMP9-F1
#
_entry.id   AF-A0A536AMP9-F1
#
_cell.length_a   1.000
_cell.length_b   1.000
_cell.length_c   1.000
_cell.angle_alpha   90.00
_cell.angle_beta   90.00
_cell.angle_gamma   90.00
#
_symmetry.space_group_name_H-M   'P 1'
#
loop_
_entity.id
_entity.type
_entity.pdbx_description
1 polymer ?
#
loop_
_entity_poly.entity_id
_entity_poly.type
_entity_poly.pdbx_seq_one_letter_code
_entity_poly.pdbx_strand_id
1 'polypeptide(L)'
;MPSEPPTSPATAATSRNLVSNGAFDGATNWPLPAFAATIADPTSATGHALRKVTTDIYQDPGISIPVEPGVVYSFGAAVKTDGTPALLIIHWRDANDVTISQANSEPVTSTSWTDTGLSDQLAPPDARAVVVLLSNLEPGTQYFTALRVVAGPVVPAWASDLQHVERTGQTAQTAAGLSDARCHSTASCSTHNTFLRVLVETGVPGFLTMCAYWLTLGWSVFKMGRRAYPWSLAFVLVIVAGLTIDTLHWRQLWIYLAVAGAMFVHTPSFATAQVKEPRAAEASFAE
;
A
#
# COMPACT_ATOMS: atom_id res chain seq x y z
N MET A 1 9.61 58.92 19.77
CA MET A 1 9.98 57.51 19.60
C MET A 1 8.71 56.72 19.35
N PRO A 2 8.32 56.46 18.10
CA PRO A 2 7.20 55.56 17.82
C PRO A 2 7.70 54.12 17.99
N SER A 3 7.07 53.41 18.90
CA SER A 3 7.24 51.96 19.14
C SER A 3 6.88 51.17 17.89
N GLU A 4 7.81 50.35 17.39
CA GLU A 4 7.54 49.34 16.37
C GLU A 4 6.40 48.41 16.81
N PRO A 5 5.47 48.05 15.90
CA PRO A 5 4.49 47.03 16.19
C PRO A 5 5.19 45.67 16.29
N PRO A 6 4.71 44.76 17.17
CA PRO A 6 5.31 43.44 17.31
C PRO A 6 5.22 42.68 15.99
N THR A 7 6.37 42.26 15.48
CA THR A 7 6.49 41.31 14.37
C THR A 7 5.78 40.02 14.77
N SER A 8 4.54 39.89 14.32
CA SER A 8 3.77 38.65 14.41
C SER A 8 4.59 37.51 13.76
N PRO A 9 4.73 36.34 14.39
CA PRO A 9 5.52 35.23 13.87
C PRO A 9 4.74 34.48 12.77
N ALA A 10 4.32 35.20 11.73
CA ALA A 10 3.52 34.68 10.61
C ALA A 10 4.20 34.91 9.25
N THR A 11 5.53 34.97 9.22
CA THR A 11 6.29 35.25 7.97
C THR A 11 7.44 34.25 7.74
N ALA A 12 7.26 32.99 8.12
CA ALA A 12 8.21 31.91 7.81
C ALA A 12 7.58 30.49 7.73
N ALA A 13 6.33 30.38 7.29
CA ALA A 13 5.68 29.10 7.00
C ALA A 13 5.22 29.08 5.54
N THR A 14 6.17 29.06 4.61
CA THR A 14 6.00 28.99 3.15
C THR A 14 7.25 28.24 2.67
N SER A 15 7.25 27.17 1.89
CA SER A 15 6.24 26.44 1.14
C SER A 15 6.87 25.08 0.78
N ARG A 16 7.01 24.17 1.75
CA ARG A 16 7.59 22.85 1.47
C ARG A 16 6.61 22.07 0.58
N ASN A 17 7.11 21.50 -0.50
CA ASN A 17 6.33 20.55 -1.29
C ASN A 17 5.88 19.41 -0.38
N LEU A 18 4.60 19.04 -0.42
CA LEU A 18 4.06 17.92 0.35
C LEU A 18 4.27 16.58 -0.38
N VAL A 19 4.60 16.63 -1.68
CA VAL A 19 4.97 15.45 -2.46
C VAL A 19 6.45 15.15 -2.31
N SER A 20 6.76 13.96 -1.79
CA SER A 20 8.09 13.37 -1.93
C SER A 20 8.35 12.97 -3.39
N ASN A 21 9.55 13.26 -3.87
CA ASN A 21 10.04 12.93 -5.21
C ASN A 21 9.18 13.48 -6.36
N GLY A 22 8.82 14.77 -6.29
CA GLY A 22 8.06 15.45 -7.35
C GLY A 22 8.81 15.56 -8.69
N ALA A 23 10.14 15.40 -8.69
CA ALA A 23 10.94 15.35 -9.91
C ALA A 23 10.83 14.02 -10.68
N PHE A 24 10.37 12.94 -10.04
CA PHE A 24 10.45 11.57 -10.55
C PHE A 24 11.89 11.11 -10.86
N ASP A 25 12.83 11.50 -10.01
CA ASP A 25 14.20 10.99 -10.07
C ASP A 25 14.23 9.58 -9.47
N GLY A 26 14.05 8.59 -10.36
CA GLY A 26 13.85 7.19 -9.98
C GLY A 26 12.47 6.90 -9.38
N ALA A 27 12.17 5.61 -9.18
CA ALA A 27 10.86 5.14 -8.71
C ALA A 27 10.66 5.21 -7.19
N THR A 28 11.46 5.99 -6.46
CA THR A 28 11.38 6.03 -4.99
C THR A 28 10.08 6.69 -4.54
N ASN A 29 9.35 6.02 -3.64
CA ASN A 29 8.09 6.46 -3.00
C ASN A 29 6.87 6.63 -3.89
N TRP A 30 6.92 6.13 -5.13
CA TRP A 30 5.77 6.14 -6.04
C TRP A 30 5.30 4.72 -6.35
N PRO A 31 4.01 4.40 -6.11
CA PRO A 31 3.44 3.12 -6.51
C PRO A 31 3.18 3.12 -8.02
N LEU A 32 4.20 2.83 -8.81
CA LEU A 32 4.11 2.88 -10.26
C LEU A 32 3.47 1.60 -10.83
N PRO A 33 2.38 1.71 -11.61
CA PRO A 33 1.83 0.60 -12.37
C PRO A 33 2.73 0.24 -13.55
N ALA A 34 2.55 -0.95 -14.14
CA ALA A 34 3.40 -1.47 -15.22
C ALA A 34 3.47 -0.58 -16.48
N PHE A 35 2.46 0.27 -16.70
CA PHE A 35 2.40 1.21 -17.82
C PHE A 35 3.11 2.54 -17.54
N ALA A 36 3.68 2.74 -16.35
CA ALA A 36 4.38 3.95 -15.95
C ALA A 36 5.81 3.66 -15.49
N ALA A 37 6.75 4.54 -15.84
CA ALA A 37 8.15 4.43 -15.47
C ALA A 37 8.81 5.81 -15.40
N THR A 38 9.79 5.97 -14.51
CA THR A 38 10.62 7.16 -14.46
C THR A 38 11.70 7.11 -15.54
N ILE A 39 11.97 8.25 -16.18
CA ILE A 39 12.99 8.41 -17.22
C ILE A 39 13.86 9.64 -16.93
N ALA A 40 15.08 9.65 -17.47
CA ALA A 40 15.85 10.86 -17.61
C ALA A 40 15.32 11.65 -18.83
N ASP A 41 15.05 12.94 -18.66
CA ASP A 41 14.64 13.84 -19.73
C ASP A 41 15.27 15.22 -19.51
N PRO A 42 16.39 15.55 -20.18
CA PRO A 42 17.09 16.81 -20.00
C PRO A 42 16.30 18.03 -20.50
N THR A 43 15.20 17.82 -21.23
CA THR A 43 14.31 18.91 -21.68
C THR A 43 13.30 19.31 -20.61
N SER A 44 13.15 18.50 -19.56
CA SER A 44 12.23 18.75 -18.46
C SER A 44 12.83 19.73 -17.44
N ALA A 45 11.97 20.39 -16.66
CA ALA A 45 12.40 21.35 -15.64
C ALA A 45 13.24 20.71 -14.52
N THR A 46 13.20 19.39 -14.35
CA THR A 46 13.89 18.66 -13.28
C THR A 46 15.04 17.79 -13.79
N GLY A 47 15.18 17.62 -15.11
CA GLY A 47 16.06 16.63 -15.73
C GLY A 47 15.48 15.20 -15.74
N HIS A 48 14.32 14.99 -15.12
CA HIS A 48 13.65 13.70 -14.97
C HIS A 48 12.14 13.82 -15.26
N ALA A 49 11.50 12.69 -15.58
CA ALA A 49 10.05 12.67 -15.79
C ALA A 49 9.47 11.29 -15.48
N LEU A 50 8.20 11.25 -15.11
CA LEU A 50 7.39 10.06 -15.22
C LEU A 50 6.85 9.96 -16.65
N ARG A 51 7.18 8.87 -17.34
CA ARG A 51 6.54 8.48 -18.60
C ARG A 51 5.45 7.47 -18.30
N LYS A 52 4.25 7.67 -18.86
CA LYS A 52 3.22 6.64 -18.96
C LYS A 52 2.85 6.37 -20.41
N VAL A 53 2.59 5.11 -20.71
CA VAL A 53 2.14 4.62 -22.02
C VAL A 53 0.82 3.91 -21.81
N THR A 54 -0.27 4.62 -22.05
CA THR A 54 -1.62 4.18 -21.70
C THR A 54 -2.32 3.55 -22.89
N THR A 55 -3.14 2.54 -22.63
CA THR A 55 -3.97 1.84 -23.63
C THR A 55 -5.45 2.14 -23.46
N ASP A 56 -5.82 2.82 -22.37
CA ASP A 56 -7.19 3.20 -22.03
C ASP A 56 -7.18 4.56 -21.32
N ILE A 57 -8.36 5.14 -21.13
CA ILE A 57 -8.58 6.37 -20.37
C ILE A 57 -8.43 6.10 -18.86
N TYR A 58 -8.11 7.14 -18.08
CA TYR A 58 -8.01 7.08 -16.61
C TYR A 58 -7.03 6.02 -16.07
N GLN A 59 -5.90 5.85 -16.75
CA GLN A 59 -4.80 5.04 -16.26
C GLN A 59 -3.88 5.89 -15.38
N ASP A 60 -4.25 5.94 -14.10
CA ASP A 60 -3.86 7.00 -13.19
C ASP A 60 -2.84 6.54 -12.12
N PRO A 61 -1.53 6.68 -12.36
CA PRO A 61 -0.57 6.64 -11.26
C PRO A 61 -0.86 7.83 -10.33
N GLY A 62 -0.85 7.56 -9.03
CA GLY A 62 -1.18 8.58 -8.05
C GLY A 62 -0.48 8.39 -6.72
N ILE A 63 -0.52 9.46 -5.94
CA ILE A 63 0.05 9.53 -4.60
C ILE A 63 -0.99 10.09 -3.63
N SER A 64 -1.09 9.48 -2.46
CA SER A 64 -1.96 9.96 -1.37
C SER A 64 -1.13 10.78 -0.39
N ILE A 65 -1.64 11.96 -0.05
CA ILE A 65 -0.95 12.95 0.79
C ILE A 65 -1.88 13.32 1.95
N PRO A 66 -1.43 13.22 3.21
CA PRO A 66 -2.20 13.70 4.35
C PRO A 66 -2.47 15.21 4.26
N VAL A 67 -3.68 15.64 4.60
CA VAL A 67 -4.10 17.05 4.57
C VAL A 67 -4.93 17.40 5.79
N GLU A 68 -5.00 18.70 6.06
CA GLU A 68 -5.82 19.27 7.12
C GLU A 68 -7.12 19.85 6.53
N PRO A 69 -8.28 19.57 7.13
CA PRO A 69 -9.55 20.20 6.75
C PRO A 69 -9.50 21.72 6.78
N GLY A 70 -10.17 22.36 5.83
CA GLY A 70 -10.32 23.82 5.80
C GLY A 70 -9.03 24.57 5.44
N VAL A 71 -7.93 23.87 5.18
CA VAL A 71 -6.70 24.45 4.64
C VAL A 71 -6.83 24.55 3.12
N VAL A 72 -6.34 25.65 2.55
CA VAL A 72 -6.27 25.84 1.10
C VAL A 72 -4.98 25.22 0.57
N TYR A 73 -5.10 24.46 -0.51
CA TYR A 73 -3.97 23.81 -1.19
C TYR A 73 -3.92 24.19 -2.66
N SER A 74 -2.72 24.08 -3.24
CA SER A 74 -2.49 24.24 -4.67
C SER A 74 -1.65 23.09 -5.21
N PHE A 75 -1.97 22.67 -6.43
CA PHE A 75 -1.41 21.51 -7.11
C PHE A 75 -0.89 21.91 -8.48
N GLY A 76 0.27 21.41 -8.88
CA GLY A 76 0.70 21.59 -10.27
C GLY A 76 1.77 20.61 -10.70
N ALA A 77 1.81 20.33 -12.01
CA ALA A 77 2.85 19.56 -12.67
C ALA A 77 3.19 20.18 -14.03
N ALA A 78 4.41 19.97 -14.51
CA ALA A 78 4.75 20.21 -15.90
C ALA A 78 4.44 18.94 -16.69
N VAL A 79 3.72 19.10 -17.81
CA VAL A 79 3.17 18.01 -18.60
C VAL A 79 3.61 18.15 -20.05
N LYS A 80 3.92 17.02 -20.68
CA LYS A 80 4.20 16.90 -22.11
C LYS A 80 3.51 15.65 -22.62
N THR A 81 2.92 15.68 -23.81
CA THR A 81 2.19 14.53 -24.38
C THR A 81 2.56 14.30 -25.84
N ASP A 82 2.04 13.25 -26.45
CA ASP A 82 2.13 12.98 -27.88
C ASP A 82 0.98 13.62 -28.69
N GLY A 83 0.26 14.57 -28.10
CA GLY A 83 -0.98 15.14 -28.64
C GLY A 83 -2.23 14.65 -27.91
N THR A 84 -2.13 13.54 -27.17
CA THR A 84 -3.24 13.03 -26.36
C THR A 84 -3.42 13.85 -25.08
N PRO A 85 -4.67 14.10 -24.64
CA PRO A 85 -4.96 14.93 -23.46
C PRO A 85 -4.53 14.28 -22.15
N ALA A 86 -3.77 15.04 -21.35
CA ALA A 86 -3.29 14.67 -20.03
C ALA A 86 -3.62 15.76 -19.01
N LEU A 87 -3.90 15.39 -17.76
CA LEU A 87 -4.30 16.33 -16.72
C LEU A 87 -3.98 15.82 -15.32
N LEU A 88 -4.12 16.71 -14.33
CA LEU A 88 -4.15 16.33 -12.93
C LEU A 88 -5.60 16.17 -12.48
N ILE A 89 -5.88 15.11 -11.73
CA ILE A 89 -7.13 14.94 -10.99
C ILE A 89 -6.77 14.86 -9.51
N ILE A 90 -7.53 15.58 -8.67
CA ILE A 90 -7.41 15.47 -7.22
C ILE A 90 -8.69 14.86 -6.65
N HIS A 91 -8.54 13.85 -5.79
CA HIS A 91 -9.64 13.30 -4.99
C HIS A 91 -9.40 13.62 -3.52
N TRP A 92 -10.29 14.40 -2.91
CA TRP A 92 -10.32 14.57 -1.47
C TRP A 92 -10.91 13.31 -0.84
N ARG A 93 -10.20 12.75 0.14
CA ARG A 93 -10.57 11.51 0.83
C ARG A 93 -10.88 11.78 2.28
N ASP A 94 -11.92 11.14 2.81
CA ASP A 94 -12.23 11.15 4.23
C ASP A 94 -11.34 10.14 5.01
N ALA A 95 -11.64 9.95 6.30
CA ALA A 95 -10.93 8.99 7.15
C ALA A 95 -11.11 7.52 6.73
N ASN A 96 -12.11 7.21 5.89
CA ASN A 96 -12.42 5.87 5.39
C ASN A 96 -11.90 5.66 3.96
N ASP A 97 -11.09 6.58 3.44
CA ASP A 97 -10.57 6.59 2.07
C ASP A 97 -11.66 6.70 0.99
N VAL A 98 -12.83 7.27 1.33
CA VAL A 98 -13.92 7.54 0.39
C VAL A 98 -13.70 8.90 -0.25
N THR A 99 -13.85 8.99 -1.58
CA THR A 99 -13.84 10.28 -2.28
C THR A 99 -15.05 11.11 -1.86
N ILE A 100 -14.80 12.26 -1.24
CA ILE A 100 -15.84 13.21 -0.80
C ILE A 100 -15.95 14.42 -1.72
N SER A 101 -14.91 14.72 -2.49
CA SER A 101 -14.89 15.79 -3.48
C SER A 101 -13.76 15.54 -4.50
N GLN A 102 -13.90 16.08 -5.70
CA GLN A 102 -12.88 15.98 -6.74
C GLN A 102 -12.79 17.26 -7.57
N ALA A 103 -11.62 17.52 -8.12
CA ALA A 103 -11.38 18.59 -9.09
C ALA A 103 -10.30 18.14 -10.09
N ASN A 104 -10.24 18.81 -11.24
CA ASN A 104 -9.34 18.45 -12.32
C ASN A 104 -8.76 19.70 -12.98
N SER A 105 -7.48 19.64 -13.36
CA SER A 105 -6.84 20.72 -14.11
C SER A 105 -7.34 20.76 -15.55
N GLU A 106 -7.03 21.85 -16.25
CA GLU A 106 -7.21 21.92 -17.71
C GLU A 106 -6.34 20.84 -18.40
N PRO A 107 -6.88 20.13 -19.41
CA PRO A 107 -6.12 19.16 -20.18
C PRO A 107 -5.00 19.81 -21.00
N VAL A 108 -3.84 19.15 -21.00
CA VAL A 108 -2.67 19.50 -21.80
C VAL A 108 -2.54 18.50 -22.95
N THR A 109 -2.45 19.01 -24.18
CA THR A 109 -2.19 18.23 -25.42
C THR A 109 -0.87 18.63 -26.08
N SER A 110 -0.06 19.43 -25.40
CA SER A 110 1.18 19.99 -25.94
C SER A 110 2.29 18.94 -26.04
N THR A 111 3.00 18.93 -27.16
CA THR A 111 4.23 18.15 -27.37
C THR A 111 5.47 18.80 -26.76
N SER A 112 5.32 19.98 -26.17
CA SER A 112 6.32 20.68 -25.36
C SER A 112 5.88 20.73 -23.89
N TRP A 113 6.83 20.86 -22.97
CA TRP A 113 6.53 20.99 -21.55
C TRP A 113 5.66 22.22 -21.27
N THR A 114 4.49 21.98 -20.69
CA THR A 114 3.52 23.00 -20.31
C THR A 114 3.12 22.78 -18.85
N ASP A 115 3.18 23.83 -18.03
CA ASP A 115 2.68 23.76 -16.66
C ASP A 115 1.14 23.72 -16.64
N THR A 116 0.60 22.83 -15.81
CA THR A 116 -0.83 22.74 -15.50
C THR A 116 -1.02 22.56 -14.00
N GLY A 117 -2.20 22.91 -13.49
CA GLY A 117 -2.47 22.86 -12.06
C GLY A 117 -3.86 23.28 -11.66
N LEU A 118 -4.09 23.20 -10.35
CA LEU A 118 -5.29 23.60 -9.63
C LEU A 118 -4.82 24.53 -8.50
N SER A 119 -5.25 25.79 -8.54
CA SER A 119 -4.93 26.78 -7.50
C SER A 119 -6.12 26.96 -6.56
N ASP A 120 -5.86 27.45 -5.36
CA ASP A 120 -6.89 27.88 -4.40
C ASP A 120 -7.96 26.81 -4.08
N GLN A 121 -7.51 25.57 -3.85
CA GLN A 121 -8.40 24.45 -3.55
C GLN A 121 -8.61 24.32 -2.05
N LEU A 122 -9.80 24.69 -1.57
CA LEU A 122 -10.17 24.53 -0.17
C LEU A 122 -10.44 23.04 0.17
N ALA A 123 -9.68 22.49 1.11
CA ALA A 123 -9.92 21.13 1.60
C ALA A 123 -11.29 21.03 2.30
N PRO A 124 -12.15 20.06 1.91
CA PRO A 124 -13.44 19.84 2.57
C PRO A 124 -13.32 19.59 4.09
N PRO A 125 -14.36 19.87 4.89
CA PRO A 125 -14.32 19.73 6.35
C PRO A 125 -13.96 18.31 6.86
N ASP A 126 -14.28 17.29 6.09
CA ASP A 126 -14.03 15.89 6.44
C ASP A 126 -12.77 15.32 5.76
N ALA A 127 -12.03 16.13 5.01
CA ALA A 127 -10.83 15.68 4.31
C ALA A 127 -9.74 15.23 5.29
N ARG A 128 -9.09 14.12 4.98
CA ARG A 128 -7.95 13.57 5.72
C ARG A 128 -6.76 13.30 4.81
N ALA A 129 -7.03 13.03 3.54
CA ALA A 129 -6.00 12.92 2.52
C ALA A 129 -6.49 13.55 1.20
N VAL A 130 -5.53 13.89 0.35
CA VAL A 130 -5.76 14.17 -1.06
C VAL A 130 -4.97 13.17 -1.89
N VAL A 131 -5.63 12.54 -2.85
CA VAL A 131 -4.98 11.70 -3.84
C VAL A 131 -4.78 12.54 -5.09
N VAL A 132 -3.53 12.70 -5.50
CA VAL A 132 -3.18 13.37 -6.76
C VAL A 132 -2.94 12.29 -7.81
N LEU A 133 -3.73 12.34 -8.87
CA LEU A 133 -3.75 11.39 -9.98
C LEU A 133 -3.20 12.08 -11.22
N LEU A 134 -2.22 11.44 -11.86
CA LEU A 134 -1.66 11.89 -13.13
C LEU A 134 -2.47 11.20 -14.22
N SER A 135 -3.44 11.88 -14.80
CA SER A 135 -4.50 11.25 -15.61
C SER A 135 -4.37 11.50 -17.12
N ASN A 136 -5.12 10.75 -17.91
CA ASN A 136 -5.22 10.85 -19.36
C ASN A 136 -6.68 10.65 -19.78
N LEU A 137 -7.14 11.43 -20.76
CA LEU A 137 -8.50 11.29 -21.31
C LEU A 137 -8.55 10.43 -22.58
N GLU A 138 -7.39 10.08 -23.13
CA GLU A 138 -7.25 9.19 -24.29
C GLU A 138 -6.01 8.30 -24.13
N PRO A 139 -5.98 7.10 -24.76
CA PRO A 139 -4.79 6.26 -24.83
C PRO A 139 -3.64 6.97 -25.55
N GLY A 140 -2.41 6.87 -25.03
CA GLY A 140 -1.25 7.48 -25.66
C GLY A 140 -0.04 7.53 -24.74
N THR A 141 0.94 8.36 -25.09
CA THR A 141 2.12 8.59 -24.26
C THR A 141 2.09 9.97 -23.63
N GLN A 142 2.14 10.01 -22.30
CA GLN A 142 2.17 11.26 -21.54
C GLN A 142 3.33 11.26 -20.55
N TYR A 143 3.83 12.46 -20.28
CA TYR A 143 4.99 12.72 -19.44
C TYR A 143 4.63 13.77 -18.39
N PHE A 144 5.03 13.51 -17.16
CA PHE A 144 4.79 14.38 -16.01
C PHE A 144 6.12 14.65 -15.32
N THR A 145 6.32 15.87 -14.88
CA THR A 145 7.48 16.25 -14.07
C THR A 145 7.12 17.39 -13.13
N ALA A 146 8.04 17.71 -12.22
CA ALA A 146 7.92 18.83 -11.30
C ALA A 146 6.58 18.83 -10.54
N LEU A 147 6.14 17.69 -9.99
CA LEU A 147 4.89 17.65 -9.24
C LEU A 147 5.03 18.43 -7.92
N ARG A 148 4.09 19.35 -7.70
CA ARG A 148 4.06 20.28 -6.57
C ARG A 148 2.70 20.23 -5.92
N VAL A 149 2.70 20.04 -4.60
CA VAL A 149 1.53 20.18 -3.75
C VAL A 149 1.94 21.02 -2.56
N VAL A 150 1.28 22.14 -2.37
CA VAL A 150 1.62 23.08 -1.30
C VAL A 150 0.37 23.55 -0.57
N ALA A 151 0.50 23.79 0.73
CA ALA A 151 -0.48 24.58 1.46
C ALA A 151 -0.35 26.05 1.05
N GLY A 152 -1.44 26.63 0.55
CA GLY A 152 -1.51 27.99 0.04
C GLY A 152 -2.29 28.09 -1.28
N PRO A 153 -2.67 29.33 -1.67
CA PRO A 153 -3.56 29.56 -2.80
C PRO A 153 -2.87 29.59 -4.17
N VAL A 154 -1.53 29.52 -4.21
CA VAL A 154 -0.75 29.66 -5.45
C VAL A 154 0.13 28.43 -5.65
N VAL A 155 0.19 27.94 -6.89
CA VAL A 155 1.18 26.95 -7.33
C VAL A 155 2.53 27.64 -7.53
N PRO A 156 3.58 27.34 -6.74
CA PRO A 156 4.89 27.91 -6.95
C PRO A 156 5.53 27.37 -8.23
N ALA A 157 6.40 28.16 -8.84
CA ALA A 157 7.29 27.66 -9.89
C ALA A 157 8.18 26.53 -9.33
N TRP A 158 8.60 25.59 -10.19
CA TRP A 158 9.51 24.54 -9.76
C TRP A 158 10.86 25.13 -9.32
N ALA A 159 11.35 24.65 -8.18
CA ALA A 159 12.66 24.95 -7.65
C ALA A 159 13.26 23.68 -7.02
N SER A 160 14.59 23.60 -6.97
CA SER A 160 15.30 22.38 -6.54
C SER A 160 15.08 22.03 -5.06
N ASP A 161 14.74 23.01 -4.22
CA ASP A 161 14.38 22.84 -2.81
C ASP A 161 12.99 22.21 -2.61
N LEU A 162 12.12 22.24 -3.62
CA LEU A 162 10.85 21.51 -3.63
C LEU A 162 11.05 20.01 -3.83
N GLN A 163 12.21 19.60 -4.35
CA GLN A 163 12.58 18.19 -4.44
C GLN A 163 13.08 17.70 -3.09
N HIS A 164 12.39 16.73 -2.53
CA HIS A 164 12.84 16.00 -1.35
C HIS A 164 12.41 14.55 -1.49
N VAL A 165 13.21 13.63 -0.95
CA VAL A 165 12.90 12.20 -0.94
C VAL A 165 12.84 11.77 0.52
N GLU A 166 11.64 11.52 1.03
CA GLU A 166 11.51 10.97 2.37
C GLU A 166 11.93 9.50 2.32
N ARG A 167 13.08 9.14 2.91
CA ARG A 167 13.39 7.72 3.10
C ARG A 167 12.43 7.17 4.15
N THR A 168 11.50 6.33 3.72
CA THR A 168 10.73 5.46 4.61
C THR A 168 11.72 4.61 5.42
N GLY A 169 12.05 5.04 6.64
CA GLY A 169 13.06 4.39 7.47
C GLY A 169 13.84 5.26 8.47
N GLN A 170 13.61 6.57 8.60
CA GLN A 170 14.16 7.36 9.71
C GLN A 170 13.09 8.19 10.40
N THR A 171 12.75 7.69 11.60
CA THR A 171 12.14 8.44 12.69
C THR A 171 12.72 9.86 12.76
N ALA A 172 11.84 10.85 12.74
CA ALA A 172 12.11 12.16 13.31
C ALA A 172 12.35 11.99 14.83
N GLN A 173 13.56 11.59 15.19
CA GLN A 173 14.09 11.76 16.53
C GLN A 173 14.66 13.16 16.62
N THR A 174 13.90 14.12 17.16
CA THR A 174 14.48 15.07 18.12
C THR A 174 13.41 15.64 19.07
N ALA A 175 13.59 15.29 20.35
CA ALA A 175 13.32 16.10 21.55
C ALA A 175 11.92 16.66 21.81
N ALA A 176 11.06 15.83 22.40
CA ALA A 176 10.47 16.06 23.73
C ALA A 176 9.57 14.87 24.07
N GLY A 177 9.73 14.29 25.26
CA GLY A 177 8.93 13.15 25.69
C GLY A 177 7.44 13.45 25.73
N LEU A 178 6.65 12.40 25.48
CA LEU A 178 5.19 12.34 25.47
C LEU A 178 4.49 13.16 24.38
N SER A 179 4.25 12.53 23.23
CA SER A 179 2.91 12.56 22.63
C SER A 179 2.69 11.42 21.65
N ASP A 180 1.54 10.81 21.85
CA ASP A 180 0.89 9.67 21.21
C ASP A 180 0.60 9.92 19.71
N ALA A 181 1.64 9.97 18.86
CA ALA A 181 1.49 10.08 17.41
C ALA A 181 1.60 8.68 16.76
N ARG A 182 0.55 7.89 16.97
CA ARG A 182 0.30 6.63 16.26
C ARG A 182 0.31 6.89 14.75
N CYS A 183 0.97 6.02 13.99
CA CYS A 183 0.68 5.82 12.57
C CYS A 183 -0.85 5.76 12.38
N HIS A 184 -1.45 6.82 11.84
CA HIS A 184 -2.85 6.83 11.44
C HIS A 184 -3.00 6.16 10.08
N SER A 185 -2.64 4.88 10.04
CA SER A 185 -3.12 3.86 9.10
C SER A 185 -2.32 2.60 9.35
N THR A 186 -2.85 1.72 10.20
CA THR A 186 -2.32 0.37 10.42
C THR A 186 -2.42 -0.52 9.17
N ALA A 187 -3.02 -0.02 8.07
CA ALA A 187 -3.16 -0.71 6.80
C ALA A 187 -1.95 -0.56 5.85
N SER A 188 -1.11 0.47 6.00
CA SER A 188 -0.10 0.82 4.97
C SER A 188 1.35 0.75 5.43
N CYS A 189 1.62 0.57 6.72
CA CYS A 189 2.92 0.04 7.13
C CYS A 189 2.91 -1.47 6.84
N SER A 190 3.34 -1.86 5.64
CA SER A 190 3.65 -3.27 5.33
C SER A 190 4.70 -3.73 6.33
N THR A 191 4.21 -4.27 7.43
CA THR A 191 5.03 -4.96 8.39
C THR A 191 5.15 -6.33 7.77
N HIS A 192 6.36 -6.70 7.31
CA HIS A 192 6.68 -8.00 6.70
C HIS A 192 6.48 -9.21 7.65
N ASN A 193 5.70 -9.03 8.71
CA ASN A 193 5.50 -9.95 9.81
C ASN A 193 4.00 -10.00 10.16
N THR A 194 3.36 -11.11 9.75
CA THR A 194 1.93 -11.37 9.96
C THR A 194 1.53 -11.29 11.44
N PHE A 195 2.44 -11.62 12.36
CA PHE A 195 2.17 -11.62 13.81
C PHE A 195 2.00 -10.22 14.37
N LEU A 196 2.90 -9.31 13.98
CA LEU A 196 2.83 -7.91 14.37
C LEU A 196 1.56 -7.27 13.82
N ARG A 197 1.16 -7.64 12.59
CA ARG A 197 -0.06 -7.15 11.97
C ARG A 197 -1.32 -7.67 12.67
N VAL A 198 -1.44 -8.97 12.96
CA VAL A 198 -2.58 -9.53 13.70
C VAL A 198 -2.71 -8.89 15.09
N LEU A 199 -1.58 -8.68 15.78
CA LEU A 199 -1.55 -8.00 17.07
C LEU A 199 -2.08 -6.56 16.99
N VAL A 200 -1.78 -5.85 15.90
CA VAL A 200 -2.21 -4.46 15.69
C VAL A 200 -3.67 -4.39 15.22
N GLU A 201 -4.10 -5.25 14.29
CA GLU A 201 -5.44 -5.21 13.69
C GLU A 201 -6.52 -5.80 14.60
N THR A 202 -6.20 -6.83 15.39
CA THR A 202 -7.16 -7.53 16.26
C THR A 202 -6.90 -7.30 17.75
N GLY A 203 -5.83 -6.58 18.08
CA GLY A 203 -5.38 -6.36 19.44
C GLY A 203 -4.78 -7.60 20.11
N VAL A 204 -4.34 -7.40 21.35
CA VAL A 204 -3.82 -8.48 22.22
C VAL A 204 -4.77 -9.69 22.30
N PRO A 205 -6.11 -9.54 22.41
CA PRO A 205 -7.01 -10.69 22.50
C PRO A 205 -7.02 -11.59 21.25
N GLY A 206 -7.02 -11.00 20.05
CA GLY A 206 -6.98 -11.77 18.80
C GLY A 206 -5.66 -12.48 18.60
N PHE A 207 -4.55 -11.83 18.97
CA PHE A 207 -3.23 -12.45 18.97
C PHE A 207 -3.14 -13.65 19.92
N LEU A 208 -3.64 -13.51 21.16
CA LEU A 208 -3.67 -14.61 22.12
C LEU A 208 -4.53 -15.79 21.65
N THR A 209 -5.64 -15.50 20.96
CA THR A 209 -6.51 -16.54 20.38
C THR A 209 -5.79 -17.33 19.28
N MET A 210 -5.03 -16.65 18.42
CA MET A 210 -4.19 -17.30 17.41
C MET A 210 -3.09 -18.15 18.05
N CYS A 211 -2.40 -17.64 19.07
CA CYS A 211 -1.40 -18.41 19.82
C CYS A 211 -2.02 -19.66 20.48
N ALA A 212 -3.20 -19.53 21.09
CA ALA A 212 -3.91 -20.66 21.69
C ALA A 212 -4.30 -21.71 20.64
N TYR A 213 -4.79 -21.29 19.47
CA TYR A 213 -5.11 -22.18 18.36
C TYR A 213 -3.88 -22.95 17.84
N TRP A 214 -2.71 -22.29 17.81
CA TRP A 214 -1.47 -22.94 17.39
C TRP A 214 -0.92 -23.92 18.42
N LEU A 215 -1.04 -23.59 19.69
CA LEU A 215 -0.66 -24.48 20.78
C LEU A 215 -1.55 -25.73 20.80
N THR A 216 -2.85 -25.61 20.57
CA THR A 216 -3.75 -26.78 20.51
C THR A 216 -3.48 -27.65 19.28
N LEU A 217 -3.18 -27.04 18.12
CA LEU A 217 -2.74 -27.78 16.93
C LEU A 217 -1.41 -28.50 17.17
N GLY A 218 -0.39 -27.81 17.68
CA GLY A 218 0.91 -28.39 18.01
C GLY A 218 0.80 -29.54 19.03
N TRP A 219 -0.05 -29.37 20.04
CA TRP A 219 -0.34 -30.41 21.03
C TRP A 219 -1.05 -31.63 20.43
N SER A 220 -2.01 -31.41 19.52
CA SER A 220 -2.73 -32.48 18.83
C SER A 220 -1.81 -33.29 17.94
N VAL A 221 -0.90 -32.62 17.22
CA VAL A 221 0.15 -33.23 16.41
C VAL A 221 1.12 -34.03 17.28
N PHE A 222 1.54 -33.49 18.43
CA PHE A 222 2.43 -34.19 19.36
C PHE A 222 1.79 -35.48 19.91
N LYS A 223 0.49 -35.45 20.22
CA LYS A 223 -0.26 -36.62 20.68
C LYS A 223 -0.43 -37.73 19.63
N MET A 224 -0.47 -37.41 18.33
CA MET A 224 -0.61 -38.41 17.26
C MET A 224 0.67 -39.24 17.01
N GLY A 225 1.80 -38.90 17.64
CA GLY A 225 3.05 -39.64 17.57
C GLY A 225 3.75 -39.59 16.20
N ARG A 226 4.86 -40.32 16.06
CA ARG A 226 5.78 -40.30 14.88
C ARG A 226 5.12 -40.60 13.52
N ARG A 227 3.89 -41.11 13.49
CA ARG A 227 3.14 -41.40 12.24
C ARG A 227 2.46 -40.17 11.62
N ALA A 228 2.42 -39.03 12.32
CA ALA A 228 1.82 -37.78 11.84
C ALA A 228 2.84 -36.70 11.43
N TYR A 229 4.10 -37.08 11.17
CA TYR A 229 5.17 -36.14 10.78
C TYR A 229 4.82 -35.17 9.63
N PRO A 230 4.02 -35.53 8.60
CA PRO A 230 3.66 -34.61 7.52
C PRO A 230 2.82 -33.43 8.02
N TRP A 231 1.98 -33.65 9.05
CA TRP A 231 1.18 -32.61 9.68
C TRP A 231 2.03 -31.64 10.50
N SER A 232 3.04 -32.16 11.21
CA SER A 232 4.02 -31.35 11.94
C SER A 232 4.81 -30.47 10.98
N LEU A 233 5.25 -31.04 9.86
CA LEU A 233 6.04 -30.33 8.85
C LEU A 233 5.21 -29.26 8.14
N ALA A 234 3.99 -29.59 7.71
CA ALA A 234 3.07 -28.61 7.09
C ALA A 234 2.74 -27.46 8.04
N PHE A 235 2.53 -27.75 9.33
CA PHE A 235 2.27 -26.73 10.35
C PHE A 235 3.47 -25.81 10.56
N VAL A 236 4.68 -26.36 10.70
CA VAL A 236 5.92 -25.57 10.81
C VAL A 236 6.14 -24.71 9.56
N LEU A 237 5.89 -25.26 8.37
CA LEU A 237 6.01 -24.52 7.11
C LEU A 237 5.01 -23.36 7.01
N VAL A 238 3.78 -23.52 7.52
CA VAL A 238 2.79 -22.43 7.59
C VAL A 238 3.23 -21.33 8.56
N ILE A 239 3.80 -21.70 9.72
CA ILE A 239 4.33 -20.73 10.70
C ILE A 239 5.50 -19.93 10.09
N VAL A 240 6.44 -20.62 9.43
CA VAL A 240 7.60 -20.01 8.78
C VAL A 240 7.20 -19.17 7.57
N ALA A 241 6.22 -19.62 6.78
CA ALA A 241 5.65 -18.84 5.68
C ALA A 241 4.97 -17.55 6.21
N GLY A 242 4.28 -17.62 7.35
CA GLY A 242 3.69 -16.45 8.02
C GLY A 242 4.71 -15.41 8.50
N LEU A 243 5.98 -15.80 8.70
CA LEU A 243 7.09 -14.89 9.02
C LEU A 243 7.68 -14.17 7.80
N THR A 244 7.43 -14.66 6.58
CA THR A 244 8.22 -14.29 5.38
C THR A 244 7.38 -13.82 4.19
N ILE A 245 6.09 -14.16 4.13
CA ILE A 245 5.24 -13.88 2.97
C ILE A 245 4.06 -13.00 3.38
N ASP A 246 4.17 -11.70 3.11
CA ASP A 246 3.05 -10.75 3.11
C ASP A 246 2.48 -10.67 1.68
N THR A 247 1.64 -11.63 1.27
CA THR A 247 0.88 -11.52 0.01
C THR A 247 -0.60 -11.42 0.32
N LEU A 248 -1.04 -10.17 0.36
CA LEU A 248 -2.31 -9.61 0.82
C LEU A 248 -3.60 -10.30 0.31
N HIS A 249 -3.54 -11.21 -0.66
CA HIS A 249 -4.72 -11.82 -1.28
C HIS A 249 -4.81 -13.35 -1.18
N TRP A 250 -3.74 -14.07 -0.81
CA TRP A 250 -3.70 -15.55 -0.92
C TRP A 250 -3.59 -16.25 0.45
N ARG A 251 -3.67 -15.50 1.55
CA ARG A 251 -3.51 -15.98 2.94
C ARG A 251 -4.42 -17.14 3.35
N GLN A 252 -5.67 -17.14 2.89
CA GLN A 252 -6.63 -18.20 3.19
C GLN A 252 -6.39 -19.45 2.35
N LEU A 253 -5.89 -19.28 1.12
CA LEU A 253 -5.65 -20.37 0.18
C LEU A 253 -4.63 -21.36 0.72
N TRP A 254 -3.54 -20.89 1.35
CA TRP A 254 -2.50 -21.77 1.89
C TRP A 254 -2.97 -22.56 3.12
N ILE A 255 -3.79 -21.95 3.97
CA ILE A 255 -4.42 -22.65 5.11
C ILE A 255 -5.40 -23.70 4.59
N TYR A 256 -6.24 -23.36 3.60
CA TYR A 256 -7.14 -24.32 2.96
C TYR A 256 -6.39 -25.43 2.22
N LEU A 257 -5.28 -25.14 1.53
CA LEU A 257 -4.44 -26.14 0.87
C LEU A 257 -3.75 -27.06 1.87
N ALA A 258 -3.26 -26.52 2.99
CA ALA A 258 -2.65 -27.31 4.04
C ALA A 258 -3.69 -28.25 4.68
N VAL A 259 -4.90 -27.77 4.95
CA VAL A 259 -6.00 -28.59 5.48
C VAL A 259 -6.48 -29.63 4.46
N ALA A 260 -6.69 -29.24 3.19
CA ALA A 260 -7.14 -30.12 2.12
C ALA A 260 -6.11 -31.21 1.80
N GLY A 261 -4.84 -30.84 1.59
CA GLY A 261 -3.78 -31.80 1.32
C GLY A 261 -3.62 -32.83 2.45
N ALA A 262 -3.83 -32.38 3.68
CA ALA A 262 -3.68 -33.24 4.84
C ALA A 262 -4.92 -34.13 5.08
N MET A 263 -6.13 -33.74 4.64
CA MET A 263 -7.28 -34.63 4.55
C MET A 263 -7.08 -35.76 3.51
N PHE A 264 -6.45 -35.49 2.37
CA PHE A 264 -6.16 -36.51 1.34
C PHE A 264 -5.13 -37.55 1.79
N VAL A 265 -4.19 -37.18 2.66
CA VAL A 265 -3.21 -38.10 3.25
C VAL A 265 -3.83 -38.96 4.37
N HIS A 266 -4.99 -38.58 4.90
CA HIS A 266 -5.68 -39.27 5.99
C HIS A 266 -6.97 -39.99 5.58
N THR A 267 -7.29 -40.11 4.29
CA THR A 267 -8.25 -41.12 3.83
C THR A 267 -7.64 -42.50 4.04
N PRO A 268 -8.11 -43.33 5.01
CA PRO A 268 -7.80 -44.73 4.97
C PRO A 268 -8.41 -45.26 3.67
N SER A 269 -7.63 -46.02 2.92
CA SER A 269 -8.10 -46.85 1.82
C SER A 269 -9.35 -47.62 2.23
N PHE A 270 -10.54 -47.11 1.87
CA PHE A 270 -11.80 -47.84 1.89
C PHE A 270 -11.79 -48.86 0.75
N ALA A 271 -10.85 -49.79 0.78
CA ALA A 271 -10.78 -50.92 -0.13
C ALA A 271 -9.88 -51.98 0.48
N THR A 272 -10.42 -52.70 1.46
CA THR A 272 -10.26 -54.15 1.65
C THR A 272 -10.90 -54.51 2.99
N ALA A 273 -12.23 -54.56 3.02
CA ALA A 273 -12.91 -55.42 3.98
C ALA A 273 -12.46 -56.85 3.65
N GLN A 274 -11.50 -57.36 4.43
CA GLN A 274 -11.13 -58.77 4.42
C GLN A 274 -12.37 -59.57 4.80
N VAL A 275 -12.99 -60.18 3.79
CA VAL A 275 -14.02 -61.21 3.99
C VAL A 275 -13.35 -62.33 4.78
N LYS A 276 -13.73 -62.46 6.05
CA LYS A 276 -13.26 -63.52 6.93
C LYS A 276 -13.98 -64.80 6.51
N GLU A 277 -13.32 -65.65 5.72
CA GLU A 277 -13.84 -66.99 5.44
C GLU A 277 -14.02 -67.77 6.76
N PRO A 278 -15.15 -68.46 6.98
CA PRO A 278 -15.31 -69.33 8.13
C PRO A 278 -14.46 -70.59 7.95
N ARG A 279 -13.48 -70.75 8.86
CA ARG A 279 -12.73 -72.00 9.08
C ARG A 279 -13.69 -73.17 9.26
N ALA A 280 -13.74 -74.09 8.31
CA ALA A 280 -14.30 -75.41 8.51
C ALA A 280 -13.43 -76.14 9.55
N ALA A 281 -14.04 -76.46 10.69
CA ALA A 281 -13.47 -77.35 11.68
C ALA A 281 -13.54 -78.79 11.15
N GLU A 282 -12.42 -79.32 10.68
CA GLU A 282 -12.22 -80.76 10.61
C GLU A 282 -12.09 -81.28 12.04
N ALA A 283 -13.21 -81.75 12.58
CA ALA A 283 -13.22 -82.62 13.75
C ALA A 283 -12.75 -84.01 13.31
N SER A 284 -11.49 -84.31 13.57
CA SER A 284 -11.01 -85.68 13.66
C SER A 284 -11.67 -86.35 14.87
N PHE A 285 -12.60 -87.27 14.63
CA PHE A 285 -12.94 -88.30 15.59
C PHE A 285 -12.14 -89.55 15.25
N ALA A 286 -11.34 -89.98 16.22
CA ALA A 286 -10.82 -91.33 16.30
C ALA A 286 -11.89 -92.20 16.99
N GLU A 287 -12.49 -93.12 16.23
CA GLU A 287 -12.61 -94.58 16.49
C GLU A 287 -13.31 -95.25 15.30
#